data_AF-A0A939ADP9-F1
#
_entry.id   AF-A0A939ADP9-F1
#
_cell.length_a   1.000
_cell.length_b   1.000
_cell.length_c   1.000
_cell.angle_alpha   90.00
_cell.angle_beta   90.00
_cell.angle_gamma   90.00
#
_symmetry.space_group_name_H-M   'P 1'
#
loop_
_entity.id
_entity.type
_entity.pdbx_description
1 polymer ?
#
loop_
_entity_poly.entity_id
_entity_poly.type
_entity_poly.pdbx_seq_one_letter_code
_entity_poly.pdbx_strand_id
1 'polypeptide(L)'
;MLAPHSALRAEVTPAGRGKHTGATERSPAERHRAMGWAQRLKRVFRLDIESCERCGGKVRIIASIEDPQVIGKILSHLEQAGHAGSAPADAAT
;
A
#
# COMPACT_ATOMS: atom_id res chain seq x y z
N MET A 1 19.26 20.89 -12.50
CA MET A 1 18.19 19.88 -12.52
C MET A 1 17.13 20.36 -13.49
N LEU A 2 16.87 19.61 -14.56
CA LEU A 2 16.04 20.10 -15.65
C LEU A 2 14.56 19.74 -15.41
N ALA A 3 13.63 20.68 -15.68
CA ALA A 3 12.21 20.52 -15.40
C ALA A 3 11.61 19.29 -16.12
N PRO A 4 10.64 18.58 -15.51
CA PRO A 4 10.08 17.33 -16.04
C PRO A 4 9.54 17.42 -17.47
N HIS A 5 9.12 18.61 -17.90
CA HIS A 5 8.46 18.84 -19.19
C HIS A 5 9.27 19.69 -20.17
N SER A 6 10.57 19.88 -19.90
CA SER A 6 11.45 20.59 -20.84
C SER A 6 11.91 19.68 -21.97
N ALA A 7 12.07 20.25 -23.17
CA ALA A 7 12.47 19.50 -24.37
C ALA A 7 13.86 18.85 -24.24
N LEU A 8 14.80 19.53 -23.58
CA LEU A 8 16.19 19.08 -23.41
C LEU A 8 16.34 17.89 -22.44
N ARG A 9 15.25 17.43 -21.80
CA ARG A 9 15.29 16.36 -20.80
C ARG A 9 15.62 14.99 -21.37
N ALA A 10 15.21 14.73 -22.61
CA ALA A 10 15.45 13.47 -23.30
C ALA A 10 16.94 13.21 -23.54
N GLU A 11 17.74 14.27 -23.69
CA GLU A 11 19.18 14.20 -23.97
C GLU A 11 20.02 13.96 -22.70
N VAL A 12 19.52 14.39 -21.54
CA VAL A 12 20.28 14.41 -20.29
C VAL A 12 19.94 13.24 -19.36
N THR A 13 18.76 12.61 -19.52
CA THR A 13 18.35 11.50 -18.64
C THR A 13 18.83 10.16 -19.21
N PRO A 14 19.65 9.36 -18.49
CA PRO A 14 20.21 8.09 -18.98
C PRO A 14 19.20 6.96 -19.22
N ALA A 15 17.90 7.22 -19.10
CA ALA A 15 16.86 6.21 -19.20
C ALA A 15 15.79 6.66 -20.18
N GLY A 16 15.75 6.00 -21.34
CA GLY A 16 14.67 6.05 -22.32
C GLY A 16 13.34 5.52 -21.75
N ARG A 17 12.80 6.22 -20.75
CA ARG A 17 11.50 5.94 -20.17
C ARG A 17 10.44 6.49 -21.11
N GLY A 18 10.18 5.76 -22.20
CA GLY A 18 9.21 6.16 -23.22
C GLY A 18 8.92 5.15 -24.33
N LYS A 19 9.67 4.05 -24.46
CA LYS A 19 9.39 3.04 -25.49
C LYS A 19 9.02 1.70 -24.87
N HIS A 20 7.72 1.52 -24.60
CA HIS A 20 7.19 0.20 -24.27
C HIS A 20 6.83 -0.52 -25.58
N THR A 21 7.72 -1.39 -26.05
CA THR A 21 7.40 -2.41 -27.06
C THR A 21 7.00 -3.69 -26.33
N GLY A 22 5.74 -4.13 -26.53
CA GLY A 22 5.33 -5.52 -26.33
C GLY A 22 4.99 -5.95 -24.89
N ALA A 23 3.75 -5.69 -24.47
CA ALA A 23 3.03 -6.55 -23.55
C ALA A 23 1.54 -6.44 -23.92
N THR A 24 0.87 -7.58 -24.16
CA THR A 24 -0.57 -7.69 -24.45
C THR A 24 -1.36 -6.53 -23.87
N GLU A 25 -1.94 -5.73 -24.77
CA GLU A 25 -2.59 -4.46 -24.45
C GLU A 25 -3.81 -4.69 -23.55
N ARG A 26 -3.59 -4.58 -22.25
CA ARG A 26 -4.66 -4.29 -21.31
C ARG A 26 -5.19 -2.90 -21.65
N SER A 27 -6.50 -2.80 -21.83
CA SER A 27 -7.22 -1.56 -22.13
C SER A 27 -6.82 -0.42 -21.18
N PRO A 28 -6.96 0.84 -21.59
CA PRO A 28 -6.71 1.99 -20.71
C PRO A 28 -7.45 1.91 -19.36
N ALA A 29 -8.64 1.28 -19.32
CA ALA A 29 -9.39 1.01 -18.10
C ALA A 29 -8.79 -0.10 -17.21
N GLU A 30 -8.08 -1.08 -17.78
CA GLU A 30 -7.33 -2.10 -17.05
C GLU A 30 -5.98 -1.58 -16.53
N ARG A 31 -5.38 -0.59 -17.19
CA ARG A 31 -4.19 0.12 -16.71
C ARG A 31 -4.49 1.14 -15.60
N HIS A 32 -5.64 1.81 -15.63
CA HIS A 32 -6.06 2.69 -14.52
C HIS A 32 -6.38 1.89 -13.23
N ARG A 33 -6.62 0.58 -13.34
CA ARG A 33 -6.71 -0.37 -12.21
C ARG A 33 -5.34 -0.82 -11.64
N ALA A 34 -4.22 -0.30 -12.13
CA ALA A 34 -2.87 -0.85 -11.88
C ALA A 34 -2.26 -0.62 -10.48
N MET A 35 -2.99 -0.09 -9.51
CA MET A 35 -2.66 -0.26 -8.08
C MET A 35 -3.89 0.13 -7.27
N GLY A 36 -4.50 -0.85 -6.58
CA GLY A 36 -5.53 -0.59 -5.58
C GLY A 36 -4.97 0.28 -4.45
N TRP A 37 -5.85 0.95 -3.71
CA TRP A 37 -5.42 1.85 -2.63
C TRP A 37 -4.54 1.13 -1.58
N ALA A 38 -4.84 -0.13 -1.24
CA ALA A 38 -4.03 -0.96 -0.34
C ALA A 38 -2.62 -1.21 -0.90
N GLN A 39 -2.51 -1.50 -2.20
CA GLN A 39 -1.21 -1.66 -2.88
C GLN A 39 -0.39 -0.38 -2.87
N ARG A 40 -1.04 0.79 -2.87
CA ARG A 40 -0.36 2.10 -2.73
C ARG A 40 0.17 2.29 -1.31
N LEU A 41 -0.59 1.92 -0.28
CA LEU A 41 -0.12 1.97 1.11
C LEU A 41 1.12 1.11 1.30
N LYS A 42 1.12 -0.10 0.75
CA LYS A 42 2.29 -0.98 0.76
C LYS A 42 3.49 -0.36 0.06
N ARG A 43 3.27 0.28 -1.10
CA ARG A 43 4.36 0.88 -1.88
C ARG A 43 4.95 2.13 -1.22
N VAL A 44 4.11 3.02 -0.68
CA VAL A 44 4.55 4.35 -0.19
C VAL A 44 4.92 4.30 1.28
N PHE A 45 4.14 3.61 2.10
CA PHE A 45 4.30 3.57 3.55
C PHE A 45 4.86 2.25 4.07
N ARG A 46 5.07 1.25 3.19
CA ARG A 46 5.45 -0.12 3.58
C ARG A 46 4.41 -0.78 4.51
N LEU A 47 3.15 -0.38 4.39
CA LEU A 47 2.03 -0.95 5.15
C LEU A 47 1.26 -1.97 4.30
N ASP A 48 1.33 -3.24 4.68
CA ASP A 48 0.56 -4.31 4.03
C ASP A 48 -0.69 -4.64 4.83
N ILE A 49 -1.86 -4.39 4.25
CA ILE A 49 -3.17 -4.66 4.83
C ILE A 49 -3.95 -5.70 4.02
N GLU A 50 -3.31 -6.32 3.03
CA GLU A 50 -3.92 -7.38 2.18
C GLU A 50 -3.56 -8.79 2.67
N SER A 51 -2.65 -8.90 3.64
CA SER A 51 -2.21 -10.15 4.25
C SER A 51 -2.54 -10.23 5.73
N CYS A 52 -3.04 -11.38 6.17
CA CYS A 52 -3.25 -11.67 7.59
C CYS A 52 -1.90 -11.90 8.29
N GLU A 53 -1.66 -11.19 9.39
CA GLU A 53 -0.42 -11.34 10.19
C GLU A 53 -0.27 -12.71 10.85
N ARG A 54 -1.37 -13.43 11.11
CA ARG A 54 -1.33 -14.75 11.76
C ARG A 54 -1.09 -15.92 10.80
N CYS A 55 -1.62 -15.86 9.59
CA CYS A 55 -1.59 -17.01 8.66
C CYS A 55 -1.05 -16.67 7.26
N GLY A 56 -0.74 -15.41 6.97
CA GLY A 56 -0.30 -14.96 5.64
C GLY A 56 -1.38 -14.98 4.56
N GLY A 57 -2.60 -15.44 4.88
CA GLY A 57 -3.72 -15.50 3.94
C GLY A 57 -4.18 -14.13 3.47
N LYS A 58 -4.82 -14.09 2.29
CA LYS A 58 -5.36 -12.85 1.73
C LYS A 58 -6.58 -12.38 2.53
N VAL A 59 -6.57 -11.12 2.97
CA VAL A 59 -7.70 -10.48 3.64
C VAL A 59 -8.48 -9.57 2.69
N ARG A 60 -9.76 -9.36 3.01
CA ARG A 60 -10.64 -8.44 2.28
C ARG A 60 -11.04 -7.31 3.21
N ILE A 61 -10.93 -6.09 2.72
CA ILE A 61 -11.30 -4.89 3.46
C ILE A 61 -12.80 -4.67 3.26
N ILE A 62 -13.55 -4.62 4.35
CA ILE A 62 -15.02 -4.61 4.34
C ILE A 62 -15.63 -3.26 4.72
N ALA A 63 -14.89 -2.43 5.47
CA ALA A 63 -15.36 -1.11 5.91
C ALA A 63 -14.14 -0.21 6.21
N SER A 64 -14.37 1.10 6.09
CA SER A 64 -13.52 2.17 6.64
C SER A 64 -14.28 2.80 7.80
N ILE A 65 -13.61 3.03 8.93
CA ILE A 65 -14.20 3.67 10.11
C ILE A 65 -13.50 5.00 10.32
N GLU A 66 -14.25 6.10 10.22
CA GLU A 66 -13.71 7.47 10.25
C GLU A 66 -14.20 8.29 11.45
N ASP A 67 -15.22 7.82 12.18
CA ASP A 67 -15.74 8.50 13.37
C ASP A 67 -14.75 8.37 14.55
N PRO A 68 -14.19 9.47 15.08
CA PRO A 68 -13.24 9.44 16.19
C PRO A 68 -13.79 8.77 17.47
N GLN A 69 -15.09 8.92 17.74
CA GLN A 69 -15.71 8.31 18.93
C GLN A 69 -15.79 6.80 18.79
N VAL A 70 -16.08 6.29 17.59
CA VAL A 70 -16.12 4.86 17.31
C VAL A 70 -14.71 4.28 17.36
N ILE A 71 -13.73 4.95 16.74
CA ILE A 71 -12.32 4.56 16.79
C ILE A 71 -11.84 4.46 18.25
N GLY A 72 -12.13 5.48 19.07
CA GLY A 72 -11.76 5.50 20.48
C GLY A 72 -12.34 4.32 21.25
N LYS A 73 -13.63 4.02 21.07
CA LYS A 73 -14.28 2.87 21.74
C LYS A 73 -13.65 1.53 21.36
N ILE A 74 -13.32 1.33 20.08
CA ILE A 74 -12.68 0.10 19.61
C ILE A 74 -11.30 -0.05 20.24
N LEU A 75 -10.49 1.02 20.23
CA LEU A 75 -9.13 0.99 20.79
C LEU A 75 -9.17 0.71 22.30
N SER A 76 -10.03 1.38 23.05
CA SER A 76 -10.18 1.15 24.50
C SER A 76 -10.59 -0.29 24.82
N HIS A 77 -11.46 -0.90 24.01
CA HIS A 77 -11.84 -2.31 24.18
C HIS A 77 -10.65 -3.26 23.92
N LEU A 78 -9.85 -2.97 22.89
CA LEU A 78 -8.66 -3.77 22.56
C LEU A 78 -7.56 -3.64 23.62
N GLU A 79 -7.38 -2.48 24.25
CA GLU A 79 -6.41 -2.31 25.34
C GLU A 79 -6.80 -3.12 26.59
N GLN A 80 -8.09 -3.15 26.92
CA GLN A 80 -8.63 -3.96 28.01
C GLN A 80 -8.50 -5.45 27.72
N ALA A 81 -8.73 -5.86 26.47
CA ALA A 81 -8.55 -7.25 26.03
C ALA A 81 -7.07 -7.66 25.86
N GLY A 82 -6.19 -6.73 25.49
CA GLY A 82 -4.78 -6.94 25.16
C GLY A 82 -3.88 -7.24 26.35
N HIS A 83 -4.33 -6.91 27.57
CA HIS A 83 -3.71 -7.38 28.81
C HIS A 83 -3.99 -8.87 29.10
N ALA A 84 -4.88 -9.51 28.34
CA ALA A 84 -5.14 -10.95 28.43
C ALA A 84 -4.51 -11.76 27.28
N GLY A 85 -3.79 -11.13 26.32
CA GLY A 85 -3.43 -11.80 25.07
C GLY A 85 -2.10 -11.44 24.39
N SER A 86 -1.26 -10.56 24.93
CA SER A 86 0.07 -10.28 24.34
C SER A 86 1.19 -11.03 25.08
N ALA A 87 1.56 -12.19 24.54
CA ALA A 87 2.93 -12.70 24.70
C ALA A 87 3.83 -11.95 23.70
N PRO A 88 5.03 -11.49 24.09
CA PRO A 88 5.94 -10.85 23.16
C PRO A 88 6.57 -11.92 22.26
N ALA A 89 6.31 -11.87 20.96
CA ALA A 89 7.06 -12.64 19.96
C ALA A 89 8.31 -11.83 19.58
N ASP A 90 9.38 -12.12 20.33
CA ASP A 90 10.82 -11.99 20.05
C ASP A 90 11.34 -10.86 19.15
N ALA A 91 12.11 -9.97 19.79
CA ALA A 91 13.27 -9.35 19.18
C ALA A 91 14.30 -10.45 18.83
N ALA A 92 14.62 -10.63 17.56
CA ALA A 92 15.75 -11.45 17.14
C ALA A 92 16.45 -10.82 15.93
N THR A 93 17.67 -10.33 16.22
CA THR A 93 18.89 -10.20 15.38
C THR A 93 18.76 -9.63 13.98
#